data_AF-A0A101VJP8-F1
#
_entry.id   AF-A0A101VJP8-F1
#
_cell.length_a   1.000
_cell.length_b   1.000
_cell.length_c   1.000
_cell.angle_alpha   90.00
_cell.angle_beta   90.00
_cell.angle_gamma   90.00
#
_symmetry.space_group_name_H-M   'P 1'
#
loop_
_entity.id
_entity.type
_entity.pdbx_description
1 polymer ?
#
loop_
_entity_poly.entity_id
_entity_poly.type
_entity_poly.pdbx_seq_one_letter_code
_entity_poly.pdbx_strand_id
1 'polypeptide(L)'
;MVDARRAAGRKAPLRTWVLAAFTAAALSACASSNDLSKALNPDPPAKMFAEADAAMTKGQFNRAASKFEDLDRDHPYAPEARRAIVMAAYAYYKAGKNPEAIASARRYTTMHPGTKEAALAHHIIASAYFDEMNGPNRDQSTTKKALQELQVLQTRYPDSEYAAIAANRIRLANDTLAASEMEVGRYYLERNNYVAAINRFKTVATEYQTTAHVEEALMRLTEAYMALGIVNEAQTAAAVLGHNFPQSQWYKDAYALLASGGLAPREDTGSWLSKAWKSLPKFSLGGPG
;
A
#
# COMPACT_ATOMS: atom_id res chain seq x y z
N MET A 1 -44.35 3.78 83.25
CA MET A 1 -43.00 4.28 82.93
C MET A 1 -42.12 3.06 82.65
N VAL A 2 -42.17 2.54 81.42
CA VAL A 2 -41.55 1.27 81.04
C VAL A 2 -40.77 1.53 79.76
N ASP A 3 -39.45 1.34 79.79
CA ASP A 3 -38.77 0.36 78.91
C ASP A 3 -37.25 0.48 79.01
N ALA A 4 -36.63 -0.55 79.58
CA ALA A 4 -35.21 -0.83 79.44
C ALA A 4 -35.00 -1.66 78.15
N ARG A 5 -34.33 -1.07 77.16
CA ARG A 5 -34.00 -1.77 75.90
C ARG A 5 -32.89 -2.80 76.15
N ARG A 6 -33.23 -4.09 76.05
CA ARG A 6 -32.28 -5.21 75.94
C ARG A 6 -31.77 -5.31 74.50
N ALA A 7 -30.44 -5.39 74.34
CA ALA A 7 -29.78 -5.73 73.09
C ALA A 7 -29.93 -7.23 72.79
N ALA A 8 -30.45 -7.56 71.60
CA ALA A 8 -30.51 -8.93 71.10
C ALA A 8 -29.57 -9.08 69.89
N GLY A 9 -28.51 -9.88 70.05
CA GLY A 9 -27.57 -10.21 68.99
C GLY A 9 -28.25 -11.01 67.87
N ARG A 10 -28.31 -10.44 66.67
CA ARG A 10 -28.78 -11.13 65.46
C ARG A 10 -27.68 -12.06 64.94
N LYS A 11 -27.90 -13.37 65.03
CA LYS A 11 -27.08 -14.37 64.32
C LYS A 11 -27.36 -14.23 62.82
N ALA A 12 -26.33 -13.91 62.03
CA ALA A 12 -26.44 -13.86 60.57
C ALA A 12 -26.72 -15.27 60.01
N PRO A 13 -27.62 -15.42 59.01
CA PRO A 13 -28.01 -16.73 58.50
C PRO A 13 -26.87 -17.35 57.69
N LEU A 14 -26.61 -18.64 57.89
CA LEU A 14 -25.54 -19.42 57.23
C LEU A 14 -25.52 -19.28 55.69
N ARG A 15 -26.67 -18.98 55.06
CA ARG A 15 -26.83 -18.78 53.61
C ARG A 15 -26.14 -17.51 53.08
N THR A 16 -26.05 -16.43 53.85
CA THR A 16 -25.36 -15.21 53.40
C THR A 16 -23.84 -15.39 53.38
N TRP A 17 -23.30 -16.26 54.23
CA TRP A 17 -21.88 -16.61 54.22
C TRP A 17 -21.49 -17.51 53.03
N VAL A 18 -22.37 -18.44 52.63
CA VAL A 18 -22.13 -19.30 51.46
C VAL A 18 -22.14 -18.50 50.16
N LEU A 19 -23.05 -17.53 50.01
CA LEU A 19 -23.12 -16.69 48.81
C LEU A 19 -21.91 -15.74 48.68
N ALA A 20 -21.42 -15.21 49.81
CA ALA A 20 -20.22 -14.38 49.88
C ALA A 20 -18.94 -15.19 49.58
N ALA A 21 -18.86 -16.44 50.05
CA ALA A 21 -17.74 -17.32 49.75
C ALA A 21 -17.70 -17.71 48.26
N PHE A 22 -18.84 -17.94 47.62
CA PHE A 22 -18.92 -18.26 46.20
C PHE A 22 -18.52 -17.08 45.30
N THR A 23 -18.90 -15.86 45.68
CA THR A 23 -18.50 -14.63 44.96
C THR A 23 -17.01 -14.32 45.15
N ALA A 24 -16.44 -14.54 46.34
CA ALA A 24 -15.00 -14.40 46.57
C ALA A 24 -14.16 -15.46 45.82
N ALA A 25 -14.66 -16.69 45.71
CA ALA A 25 -14.02 -17.75 44.93
C ALA A 25 -14.08 -17.46 43.41
N ALA A 26 -15.19 -16.92 42.92
CA ALA A 26 -15.32 -16.50 41.52
C ALA A 26 -14.39 -15.33 41.15
N LEU A 27 -14.11 -14.42 42.09
CA LEU A 27 -13.16 -13.32 41.90
C LEU A 27 -11.69 -13.78 41.93
N SER A 28 -11.36 -14.83 42.69
CA SER A 28 -9.99 -15.38 42.75
C SER A 28 -9.61 -16.21 41.52
N ALA A 29 -10.58 -16.68 40.74
CA ALA A 29 -10.34 -17.44 39.52
C ALA A 29 -9.86 -16.58 38.33
N CYS A 30 -10.04 -15.25 38.40
CA CYS A 30 -9.58 -14.32 37.35
C CYS A 30 -8.15 -13.80 37.56
N ALA A 31 -7.52 -14.08 38.71
CA ALA A 31 -6.15 -13.69 39.02
C ALA A 31 -5.23 -14.92 39.01
N SER A 32 -4.90 -15.41 37.82
CA SER A 32 -3.84 -16.40 37.62
C SER A 32 -2.51 -15.81 38.13
N SER A 33 -1.96 -16.39 39.21
CA SER A 33 -0.70 -15.96 39.82
C SER A 33 0.51 -16.11 38.88
N ASN A 34 0.41 -16.99 37.89
CA ASN A 34 1.45 -17.26 36.91
C ASN A 34 1.65 -16.08 35.95
N ASP A 35 0.56 -15.43 35.51
CA ASP A 35 0.63 -14.29 34.58
C ASP A 35 1.19 -13.04 35.27
N LEU A 36 0.85 -12.82 36.54
CA LEU A 36 1.43 -11.74 37.33
C LEU A 36 2.93 -11.96 37.57
N SER A 37 3.36 -13.21 37.82
CA SER A 37 4.78 -13.52 38.02
C SER A 37 5.64 -13.33 36.75
N LYS A 38 5.09 -13.66 35.57
CA LYS A 38 5.75 -13.42 34.27
C LYS A 38 5.82 -11.94 33.92
N ALA A 39 4.78 -11.17 34.23
CA ALA A 39 4.81 -9.72 34.04
C ALA A 39 5.85 -9.03 34.94
N LEU A 40 6.12 -9.57 36.13
CA LEU A 40 7.11 -9.04 37.06
C LEU A 40 8.55 -9.52 36.76
N ASN A 41 8.71 -10.68 36.11
CA ASN A 41 9.99 -11.26 35.72
C ASN A 41 9.88 -11.85 34.30
N PRO A 42 10.00 -11.02 33.25
CA PRO A 42 9.89 -11.49 31.89
C PRO A 42 11.04 -12.45 31.53
N ASP A 43 10.74 -13.40 30.65
CA ASP A 43 11.74 -14.33 30.12
C ASP A 43 12.87 -13.58 29.38
N PRO A 44 14.09 -14.15 29.26
CA PRO A 44 15.17 -13.50 28.52
C PRO A 44 14.80 -13.19 27.05
N PRO A 45 15.28 -12.09 26.46
CA PRO A 45 14.95 -11.66 25.10
C PRO A 45 15.06 -12.76 24.04
N ALA A 46 16.18 -13.50 24.04
CA ALA A 46 16.43 -14.58 23.11
C ALA A 46 15.39 -15.71 23.21
N LYS A 47 14.94 -16.04 24.42
CA LYS A 47 13.91 -17.07 24.65
C LYS A 47 12.56 -16.60 24.13
N MET A 48 12.16 -15.36 24.46
CA MET A 48 10.90 -14.79 23.97
C MET A 48 10.88 -14.72 22.44
N PHE A 49 11.98 -14.31 21.81
CA PHE A 49 12.12 -14.29 20.36
C PHE A 49 11.97 -15.70 19.76
N ALA A 50 12.67 -16.69 20.32
CA ALA A 50 12.59 -18.08 19.85
C ALA A 50 11.17 -18.66 19.97
N GLU A 51 10.44 -18.32 21.03
CA GLU A 51 9.04 -18.74 21.18
C GLU A 51 8.10 -18.07 20.16
N ALA A 52 8.33 -16.79 19.86
CA ALA A 52 7.58 -16.07 18.83
C ALA A 52 7.85 -16.67 17.44
N ASP A 53 9.12 -16.95 17.13
CA ASP A 53 9.55 -17.58 15.88
C ASP A 53 9.05 -19.02 15.72
N ALA A 54 9.00 -19.79 16.82
CA ALA A 54 8.37 -21.10 16.82
C ALA A 54 6.85 -21.02 16.53
N ALA A 55 6.17 -20.00 17.03
CA ALA A 55 4.77 -19.76 16.70
C ALA A 55 4.59 -19.36 15.22
N MET A 56 5.50 -18.54 14.66
CA MET A 56 5.53 -18.21 13.23
C MET A 56 5.65 -19.45 12.37
N THR A 57 6.63 -20.31 12.68
CA THR A 57 6.92 -21.53 11.91
C THR A 57 5.75 -22.51 11.94
N LYS A 58 4.94 -22.50 13.01
CA LYS A 58 3.71 -23.30 13.14
C LYS A 58 2.48 -22.67 12.44
N GLY A 59 2.64 -21.53 11.75
CA GLY A 59 1.54 -20.80 11.12
C GLY A 59 0.61 -20.07 12.10
N GLN A 60 1.00 -19.95 13.38
CA GLN A 60 0.20 -19.29 14.41
C GLN A 60 0.45 -17.78 14.40
N PHE A 61 0.18 -17.13 13.27
CA PHE A 61 0.62 -15.76 12.98
C PHE A 61 0.13 -14.71 13.99
N ASN A 62 -1.14 -14.77 14.40
CA ASN A 62 -1.67 -13.87 15.44
C ASN A 62 -0.92 -14.02 16.77
N ARG A 63 -0.66 -15.27 17.18
CA ARG A 63 0.07 -15.56 18.42
C ARG A 63 1.52 -15.11 18.34
N ALA A 64 2.14 -15.32 17.19
CA ALA A 64 3.51 -14.88 16.96
C ALA A 64 3.64 -13.36 17.01
N ALA A 65 2.73 -12.62 16.37
CA ALA A 65 2.69 -11.17 16.42
C ALA A 65 2.65 -10.67 17.88
N SER A 66 1.71 -11.17 18.67
CA SER A 66 1.61 -10.80 20.09
C SER A 66 2.87 -11.14 20.88
N LYS A 67 3.50 -12.31 20.65
CA LYS A 67 4.76 -12.67 21.32
C LYS A 67 5.93 -11.76 20.94
N PHE A 68 6.01 -11.31 19.68
CA PHE A 68 7.02 -10.35 19.27
C PHE A 68 6.77 -8.96 19.88
N GLU A 69 5.50 -8.54 20.00
CA GLU A 69 5.14 -7.30 20.71
C GLU A 69 5.44 -7.37 22.21
N ASP A 70 5.19 -8.52 22.84
CA ASP A 70 5.55 -8.76 24.24
C ASP A 70 7.06 -8.58 24.44
N LEU A 71 7.89 -9.11 23.53
CA LEU A 71 9.33 -8.93 23.57
C LEU A 71 9.75 -7.46 23.44
N ASP A 72 9.16 -6.71 22.51
CA ASP A 72 9.43 -5.27 22.37
C ASP A 72 8.99 -4.47 23.60
N ARG A 73 7.84 -4.81 24.20
CA ARG A 73 7.33 -4.17 25.41
C ARG A 73 8.22 -4.45 26.62
N ASP A 74 8.60 -5.71 26.82
CA ASP A 74 9.26 -6.16 28.04
C ASP A 74 10.78 -5.88 27.98
N HIS A 75 11.38 -5.85 26.78
CA HIS A 75 12.82 -5.63 26.58
C HIS A 75 13.15 -4.64 25.44
N PRO A 76 12.66 -3.38 25.45
CA PRO A 76 12.72 -2.45 24.30
C PRO A 76 14.12 -2.10 23.80
N TYR A 77 15.16 -2.29 24.62
CA TYR A 77 16.55 -2.00 24.26
C TYR A 77 17.38 -3.23 23.86
N ALA A 78 16.78 -4.43 23.93
CA ALA A 78 17.46 -5.65 23.52
C ALA A 78 17.71 -5.67 22.00
N PRO A 79 18.85 -6.21 21.53
CA PRO A 79 19.09 -6.39 20.10
C PRO A 79 17.95 -7.15 19.39
N GLU A 80 17.36 -8.14 20.06
CA GLU A 80 16.25 -8.95 19.58
C GLU A 80 14.94 -8.17 19.45
N ALA A 81 14.69 -7.22 20.34
CA ALA A 81 13.46 -6.42 20.34
C ALA A 81 13.33 -5.59 19.05
N ARG A 82 14.45 -5.05 18.56
CA ARG A 82 14.48 -4.39 17.25
C ARG A 82 13.92 -5.30 16.16
N ARG A 83 14.48 -6.51 16.02
CA ARG A 83 14.01 -7.48 15.02
C ARG A 83 12.58 -7.95 15.31
N ALA A 84 12.18 -8.03 16.57
CA ALA A 84 10.83 -8.42 16.96
C ALA A 84 9.76 -7.50 16.36
N ILE A 85 9.98 -6.19 16.32
CA ILE A 85 9.01 -5.23 15.76
C ILE A 85 8.67 -5.55 14.29
N VAL A 86 9.69 -5.71 13.44
CA VAL A 86 9.46 -6.03 12.01
C VAL A 86 8.89 -7.43 11.83
N MET A 87 9.27 -8.39 12.69
CA MET A 87 8.71 -9.73 12.66
C MET A 87 7.25 -9.77 13.13
N ALA A 88 6.84 -8.89 14.06
CA ALA A 88 5.44 -8.70 14.43
C ALA A 88 4.65 -8.16 13.23
N ALA A 89 5.19 -7.16 12.52
CA ALA A 89 4.57 -6.65 11.31
C ALA A 89 4.40 -7.74 10.23
N TYR A 90 5.43 -8.57 10.03
CA TYR A 90 5.38 -9.69 9.10
C TYR A 90 4.35 -10.73 9.52
N ALA A 91 4.26 -11.04 10.81
CA ALA A 91 3.27 -11.94 11.38
C ALA A 91 1.85 -11.41 11.15
N TYR A 92 1.58 -10.12 11.40
CA TYR A 92 0.29 -9.51 11.10
C TYR A 92 -0.07 -9.59 9.62
N TYR A 93 0.88 -9.33 8.73
CA TYR A 93 0.65 -9.43 7.28
C TYR A 93 0.27 -10.87 6.89
N LYS A 94 0.99 -11.88 7.40
CA LYS A 94 0.65 -13.29 7.19
C LYS A 94 -0.68 -13.70 7.82
N ALA A 95 -1.13 -13.02 8.86
CA ALA A 95 -2.45 -13.20 9.46
C ALA A 95 -3.58 -12.51 8.67
N GLY A 96 -3.29 -11.78 7.60
CA GLY A 96 -4.26 -10.95 6.86
C GLY A 96 -4.67 -9.67 7.60
N LYS A 97 -3.93 -9.29 8.64
CA LYS A 97 -4.17 -8.09 9.45
C LYS A 97 -3.35 -6.91 8.92
N ASN A 98 -3.73 -6.47 7.73
CA ASN A 98 -3.01 -5.41 7.02
C ASN A 98 -2.90 -4.09 7.81
N PRO A 99 -3.94 -3.58 8.50
CA PRO A 99 -3.82 -2.35 9.29
C PRO A 99 -2.74 -2.44 10.37
N GLU A 100 -2.71 -3.54 11.13
CA GLU A 100 -1.72 -3.79 12.18
C GLU A 100 -0.31 -4.00 11.59
N ALA A 101 -0.23 -4.73 10.47
CA ALA A 101 1.02 -4.93 9.75
C ALA A 101 1.64 -3.60 9.29
N ILE A 102 0.84 -2.75 8.66
CA ILE A 102 1.26 -1.42 8.19
C ILE A 102 1.68 -0.54 9.39
N ALA A 103 0.90 -0.52 10.46
CA ALA A 103 1.21 0.28 11.65
C ALA A 103 2.54 -0.14 12.27
N SER A 104 2.74 -1.44 12.47
CA SER A 104 3.98 -1.98 13.06
C SER A 104 5.19 -1.79 12.15
N ALA A 105 5.06 -2.04 10.84
CA ALA A 105 6.14 -1.80 9.88
C ALA A 105 6.49 -0.31 9.76
N ARG A 106 5.50 0.60 9.75
CA ARG A 106 5.76 2.04 9.69
C ARG A 106 6.44 2.57 10.96
N ARG A 107 6.09 2.00 12.12
CA ARG A 107 6.83 2.25 13.37
C ARG A 107 8.29 1.81 13.23
N TYR A 108 8.55 0.62 12.65
CA TYR A 108 9.91 0.14 12.40
C TYR A 108 10.71 1.08 11.49
N THR A 109 10.17 1.46 10.33
CA THR A 109 10.86 2.35 9.38
C THR A 109 11.16 3.73 9.98
N THR A 110 10.34 4.19 10.93
CA THR A 110 10.54 5.47 11.61
C THR A 110 11.66 5.38 12.65
N MET A 111 11.69 4.32 13.45
CA MET A 111 12.66 4.17 14.54
C MET A 111 14.02 3.64 14.04
N HIS A 112 14.03 2.84 12.97
CA HIS A 112 15.19 2.08 12.52
C HIS A 112 15.44 2.14 10.99
N PRO A 113 15.42 3.33 10.35
CA PRO A 113 15.48 3.46 8.89
C PRO A 113 16.79 2.97 8.24
N GLY A 114 17.91 2.91 8.97
CA GLY A 114 19.22 2.53 8.44
C GLY A 114 19.58 1.05 8.59
N THR A 115 18.61 0.21 8.97
CA THR A 115 18.85 -1.22 9.25
C THR A 115 18.61 -2.07 8.01
N LYS A 116 19.15 -3.30 8.02
CA LYS A 116 18.94 -4.26 6.92
C LYS A 116 17.47 -4.67 6.81
N GLU A 117 16.77 -4.75 7.94
CA GLU A 117 15.37 -5.15 8.01
C GLU A 117 14.40 -4.01 7.64
N ALA A 118 14.88 -2.77 7.47
CA ALA A 118 14.04 -1.68 6.99
C ALA A 118 13.47 -1.97 5.59
N ALA A 119 14.21 -2.67 4.75
CA ALA A 119 13.73 -3.17 3.46
C ALA A 119 12.53 -4.13 3.62
N LEU A 120 12.59 -5.07 4.58
CA LEU A 120 11.46 -5.95 4.88
C LEU A 120 10.24 -5.14 5.38
N ALA A 121 10.45 -4.14 6.23
CA ALA A 121 9.36 -3.30 6.72
C ALA A 121 8.65 -2.55 5.57
N HIS A 122 9.40 -1.90 4.66
CA HIS A 122 8.81 -1.28 3.47
C HIS A 122 8.12 -2.30 2.57
N HIS A 123 8.70 -3.50 2.41
CA HIS A 123 8.07 -4.59 1.66
C HIS A 123 6.73 -5.02 2.25
N ILE A 124 6.61 -5.09 3.58
CA ILE A 124 5.35 -5.41 4.26
C ILE A 124 4.30 -4.32 3.99
N ILE A 125 4.66 -3.04 4.16
CA ILE A 125 3.74 -1.93 3.90
C ILE A 125 3.28 -1.94 2.44
N ALA A 126 4.24 -2.06 1.51
CA ALA A 126 3.97 -2.11 0.08
C ALA A 126 3.06 -3.30 -0.27
N SER A 127 3.32 -4.48 0.29
CA SER A 127 2.53 -5.68 0.02
C SER A 127 1.11 -5.57 0.58
N ALA A 128 0.95 -5.07 1.81
CA ALA A 128 -0.36 -4.88 2.41
C ALA A 128 -1.25 -3.94 1.58
N TYR A 129 -0.70 -2.82 1.09
CA TYR A 129 -1.45 -1.94 0.18
C TYR A 129 -1.66 -2.55 -1.22
N PHE A 130 -0.68 -3.28 -1.73
CA PHE A 130 -0.76 -3.91 -3.06
C PHE A 130 -1.86 -4.98 -3.10
N ASP A 131 -1.99 -5.77 -2.05
CA ASP A 131 -3.01 -6.82 -1.95
C ASP A 131 -4.43 -6.24 -1.82
N GLU A 132 -4.56 -4.98 -1.40
CA GLU A 132 -5.83 -4.21 -1.33
C GLU A 132 -6.09 -3.37 -2.59
N MET A 133 -5.28 -3.51 -3.64
CA MET A 133 -5.52 -2.83 -4.90
C MET A 133 -6.82 -3.31 -5.53
N ASN A 134 -7.61 -2.35 -5.98
CA ASN A 134 -8.87 -2.60 -6.68
C ASN A 134 -8.69 -2.41 -8.19
N GLY A 135 -9.69 -2.82 -8.96
CA GLY A 135 -9.74 -2.57 -10.40
C GLY A 135 -9.66 -1.06 -10.75
N PRO A 136 -9.29 -0.72 -11.99
CA PRO A 136 -9.05 0.67 -12.43
C PRO A 136 -10.24 1.62 -12.23
N ASN A 137 -11.46 1.09 -12.25
CA ASN A 137 -12.72 1.84 -12.10
C ASN A 137 -13.08 2.20 -10.65
N ARG A 138 -12.24 1.86 -9.66
CA ARG A 138 -12.45 2.13 -8.23
C ARG A 138 -11.46 3.17 -7.70
N ASP A 139 -11.63 3.54 -6.44
CA ASP A 139 -10.68 4.41 -5.74
C ASP A 139 -9.25 3.84 -5.78
N GLN A 140 -8.31 4.67 -6.22
CA GLN A 140 -6.91 4.29 -6.43
C GLN A 140 -5.99 4.74 -5.29
N SER A 141 -6.53 5.12 -4.12
CA SER A 141 -5.69 5.59 -3.01
C SER A 141 -4.76 4.50 -2.48
N THR A 142 -5.20 3.23 -2.46
CA THR A 142 -4.37 2.08 -2.06
C THR A 142 -3.27 1.82 -3.09
N THR A 143 -3.59 1.84 -4.39
CA THR A 143 -2.62 1.70 -5.49
C THR A 143 -1.51 2.75 -5.41
N LYS A 144 -1.87 4.02 -5.16
CA LYS A 144 -0.88 5.11 -5.02
C LYS A 144 0.03 4.91 -3.80
N LYS A 145 -0.54 4.49 -2.66
CA LYS A 145 0.25 4.18 -1.45
C LYS A 145 1.19 2.99 -1.66
N ALA A 146 0.72 1.94 -2.34
CA ALA A 146 1.55 0.79 -2.71
C ALA A 146 2.72 1.24 -3.59
N LEU A 147 2.43 1.99 -4.66
CA LEU A 147 3.44 2.50 -5.59
C LEU A 147 4.51 3.32 -4.87
N GLN A 148 4.11 4.22 -3.97
CA GLN A 148 5.04 5.05 -3.20
C GLN A 148 6.02 4.20 -2.37
N GLU A 149 5.53 3.20 -1.65
CA GLU A 149 6.37 2.34 -0.80
C GLU A 149 7.24 1.38 -1.64
N LEU A 150 6.74 0.93 -2.80
CA LEU A 150 7.53 0.14 -3.75
C LEU A 150 8.68 0.96 -4.36
N GLN A 151 8.45 2.23 -4.67
CA GLN A 151 9.50 3.15 -5.14
C GLN A 151 10.57 3.39 -4.07
N VAL A 152 10.20 3.41 -2.78
CA VAL A 152 11.18 3.46 -1.70
C VAL A 152 12.08 2.23 -1.72
N LEU A 153 11.54 1.03 -1.95
CA LEU A 153 12.36 -0.18 -2.09
C LEU A 153 13.36 -0.08 -3.24
N GLN A 154 12.93 0.38 -4.42
CA GLN A 154 13.81 0.55 -5.58
C GLN A 154 14.92 1.57 -5.34
N THR A 155 14.57 2.70 -4.74
CA THR A 155 15.48 3.84 -4.65
C THR A 155 16.43 3.75 -3.46
N ARG A 156 15.96 3.23 -2.31
CA ARG A 156 16.74 3.14 -1.08
C ARG A 156 17.34 1.77 -0.81
N TYR A 157 16.73 0.71 -1.33
CA TYR A 157 17.16 -0.67 -1.07
C TYR A 157 17.29 -1.50 -2.37
N PRO A 158 18.03 -0.99 -3.39
CA PRO A 158 18.12 -1.62 -4.71
C PRO A 158 18.73 -3.04 -4.67
N ASP A 159 19.61 -3.31 -3.70
CA ASP A 159 20.28 -4.61 -3.54
C ASP A 159 19.52 -5.58 -2.61
N SER A 160 18.33 -5.18 -2.12
CA SER A 160 17.52 -6.06 -1.28
C SER A 160 16.86 -7.18 -2.09
N GLU A 161 16.58 -8.31 -1.44
CA GLU A 161 15.83 -9.42 -2.06
C GLU A 161 14.44 -9.02 -2.58
N TYR A 162 13.89 -7.90 -2.06
CA TYR A 162 12.57 -7.39 -2.43
C TYR A 162 12.60 -6.49 -3.67
N ALA A 163 13.77 -6.06 -4.14
CA ALA A 163 13.90 -5.11 -5.24
C ALA A 163 13.31 -5.67 -6.55
N ALA A 164 13.60 -6.91 -6.92
CA ALA A 164 13.05 -7.49 -8.15
C ALA A 164 11.51 -7.57 -8.13
N ILE A 165 10.93 -8.00 -7.01
CA ILE A 165 9.48 -8.07 -6.81
C ILE A 165 8.88 -6.66 -6.84
N ALA A 166 9.54 -5.68 -6.22
CA ALA A 166 9.07 -4.31 -6.21
C ALA A 166 9.02 -3.72 -7.63
N ALA A 167 10.01 -4.01 -8.48
CA ALA A 167 10.06 -3.50 -9.85
C ALA A 167 8.86 -4.03 -10.67
N ASN A 168 8.55 -5.31 -10.52
CA ASN A 168 7.37 -5.89 -11.17
C ASN A 168 6.06 -5.26 -10.67
N ARG A 169 5.91 -5.13 -9.35
CA ARG A 169 4.70 -4.55 -8.75
C ARG A 169 4.54 -3.06 -9.09
N ILE A 170 5.62 -2.31 -9.28
CA ILE A 170 5.58 -0.92 -9.77
C ILE A 170 4.96 -0.88 -11.17
N ARG A 171 5.38 -1.77 -12.08
CA ARG A 171 4.79 -1.84 -13.42
C ARG A 171 3.28 -2.11 -13.35
N LEU A 172 2.87 -3.08 -12.54
CA LEU A 172 1.45 -3.41 -12.37
C LEU A 172 0.65 -2.25 -11.74
N ALA A 173 1.20 -1.57 -10.74
CA ALA A 173 0.55 -0.41 -10.13
C ALA A 173 0.41 0.76 -11.12
N ASN A 174 1.45 1.03 -11.91
CA ASN A 174 1.40 2.06 -12.97
C ASN A 174 0.40 1.68 -14.07
N ASP A 175 0.33 0.42 -14.46
CA ASP A 175 -0.65 -0.08 -15.43
C ASP A 175 -2.09 0.15 -14.95
N THR A 176 -2.39 -0.23 -13.69
CA THR A 176 -3.71 0.02 -13.08
C THR A 176 -4.05 1.51 -13.01
N LEU A 177 -3.09 2.37 -12.64
CA LEU A 177 -3.30 3.82 -12.57
C LEU A 177 -3.52 4.42 -13.96
N ALA A 178 -2.75 3.99 -14.96
CA ALA A 178 -2.92 4.41 -16.34
C ALA A 178 -4.29 3.98 -16.88
N ALA A 179 -4.69 2.72 -16.64
CA ALA A 179 -6.00 2.21 -17.02
C ALA A 179 -7.13 3.05 -16.40
N SER A 180 -6.99 3.48 -15.14
CA SER A 180 -7.98 4.32 -14.45
C SER A 180 -8.13 5.68 -15.12
N GLU A 181 -7.02 6.35 -15.44
CA GLU A 181 -7.03 7.62 -16.17
C GLU A 181 -7.61 7.45 -17.59
N MET A 182 -7.29 6.34 -18.27
CA MET A 182 -7.85 6.03 -19.58
C MET A 182 -9.36 5.82 -19.55
N GLU A 183 -9.90 5.11 -18.56
CA GLU A 183 -11.35 4.91 -18.40
C GLU A 183 -12.08 6.25 -18.21
N VAL A 184 -11.56 7.10 -17.32
CA VAL A 184 -12.13 8.43 -17.08
C VAL A 184 -11.98 9.33 -18.32
N GLY A 185 -10.85 9.24 -19.01
CA GLY A 185 -10.59 9.97 -20.26
C GLY A 185 -11.58 9.59 -21.36
N ARG A 186 -11.79 8.29 -21.59
CA ARG A 186 -12.79 7.77 -22.55
C ARG A 186 -14.20 8.23 -22.19
N TYR A 187 -14.57 8.14 -20.91
CA TYR A 187 -15.89 8.61 -20.43
C TYR A 187 -16.17 10.08 -20.79
N TYR A 188 -15.17 10.95 -20.65
CA TYR A 188 -15.29 12.36 -21.02
C TYR A 188 -15.30 12.58 -22.53
N LEU A 189 -14.46 11.83 -23.26
CA LEU A 189 -14.35 11.92 -24.71
C LEU A 189 -15.67 11.54 -25.40
N GLU A 190 -16.30 10.44 -24.97
CA GLU A 190 -17.61 9.99 -25.47
C GLU A 190 -18.73 11.04 -25.29
N ARG A 191 -18.56 11.97 -24.35
CA ARG A 191 -19.50 13.06 -24.06
C ARG A 191 -19.07 14.39 -24.66
N ASN A 192 -18.10 14.38 -25.56
CA ASN A 192 -17.51 15.57 -26.19
C ASN A 192 -16.91 16.58 -25.18
N ASN A 193 -16.58 16.14 -23.96
CA ASN A 193 -15.86 16.96 -22.99
C ASN A 193 -14.35 16.82 -23.23
N TYR A 194 -13.89 17.42 -24.33
CA TYR A 194 -12.52 17.27 -24.82
C TYR A 194 -11.48 17.79 -23.83
N VAL A 195 -11.74 18.91 -23.15
CA VAL A 195 -10.78 19.49 -22.20
C VAL A 195 -10.54 18.56 -21.02
N ALA A 196 -11.61 17.97 -20.46
CA ALA A 196 -11.47 17.00 -19.38
C ALA A 196 -10.77 15.71 -19.86
N ALA A 197 -11.13 15.22 -21.04
CA ALA A 197 -10.48 14.04 -21.65
C ALA A 197 -8.98 14.26 -21.88
N ILE A 198 -8.59 15.42 -22.45
CA ILE A 198 -7.21 15.81 -22.68
C ILE A 198 -6.41 15.78 -21.38
N ASN A 199 -6.94 16.32 -20.29
CA ASN A 199 -6.24 16.32 -19.01
C ASN A 199 -5.95 14.89 -18.51
N ARG A 200 -6.87 13.95 -18.75
CA ARG A 200 -6.69 12.54 -18.38
C ARG A 200 -5.65 11.84 -19.25
N PHE A 201 -5.76 11.96 -20.57
CA PHE A 201 -4.79 11.35 -21.49
C PHE A 201 -3.40 11.97 -21.37
N LYS A 202 -3.33 13.26 -21.02
CA LYS A 202 -2.07 13.93 -20.69
C LYS A 202 -1.38 13.27 -19.50
N THR A 203 -2.11 12.99 -18.41
CA THR A 203 -1.55 12.26 -17.26
C THR A 203 -0.93 10.94 -17.70
N VAL A 204 -1.63 10.16 -18.52
CA VAL A 204 -1.08 8.89 -19.05
C VAL A 204 0.18 9.11 -19.88
N ALA A 205 0.17 10.11 -20.78
CA ALA A 205 1.31 10.45 -21.63
C ALA A 205 2.50 11.07 -20.88
N THR A 206 2.34 11.52 -19.63
CA THR A 206 3.41 12.19 -18.85
C THR A 206 3.84 11.45 -17.59
N GLU A 207 2.99 10.62 -17.00
CA GLU A 207 3.27 9.92 -15.75
C GLU A 207 3.40 8.40 -15.94
N TYR A 208 2.76 7.84 -16.98
CA TYR A 208 2.66 6.40 -17.19
C TYR A 208 3.18 5.95 -18.57
N GLN A 209 4.25 6.59 -19.07
CA GLN A 209 4.77 6.36 -20.44
C GLN A 209 5.32 4.97 -20.70
N THR A 210 5.59 4.20 -19.64
CA THR A 210 6.07 2.82 -19.72
C THR A 210 4.95 1.79 -19.82
N THR A 211 3.69 2.24 -19.78
CA THR A 211 2.50 1.37 -19.87
C THR A 211 2.04 1.22 -21.32
N ALA A 212 1.35 0.13 -21.63
CA ALA A 212 0.74 -0.07 -22.96
C ALA A 212 -0.35 0.96 -23.28
N HIS A 213 -0.90 1.62 -22.27
CA HIS A 213 -1.94 2.65 -22.42
C HIS A 213 -1.46 3.93 -23.09
N VAL A 214 -0.14 4.16 -23.14
CA VAL A 214 0.42 5.41 -23.68
C VAL A 214 0.12 5.61 -25.16
N GLU A 215 0.07 4.52 -25.94
CA GLU A 215 -0.20 4.58 -27.37
C GLU A 215 -1.63 5.06 -27.66
N GLU A 216 -2.61 4.48 -26.95
CA GLU A 216 -4.00 4.92 -27.02
C GLU A 216 -4.12 6.36 -26.53
N ALA A 217 -3.50 6.72 -25.40
CA ALA A 217 -3.56 8.07 -24.84
C ALA A 217 -3.09 9.14 -25.85
N LEU A 218 -1.99 8.90 -26.57
CA LEU A 218 -1.47 9.82 -27.58
C LEU A 218 -2.41 9.93 -28.79
N MET A 219 -3.02 8.82 -29.22
CA MET A 219 -4.04 8.86 -30.28
C MET A 219 -5.28 9.64 -29.82
N ARG A 220 -5.76 9.40 -28.61
CA ARG A 220 -6.91 10.13 -28.04
C ARG A 220 -6.62 11.61 -27.80
N LEU A 221 -5.38 11.98 -27.46
CA LEU A 221 -4.95 13.38 -27.46
C LEU A 221 -5.04 13.99 -28.86
N THR A 222 -4.59 13.26 -29.88
CA THR A 222 -4.72 13.70 -31.29
C THR A 222 -6.19 13.94 -31.64
N GLU A 223 -7.06 12.99 -31.32
CA GLU A 223 -8.52 13.07 -31.53
C GLU A 223 -9.15 14.28 -30.84
N ALA A 224 -8.91 14.44 -29.55
CA ALA A 224 -9.49 15.53 -28.77
C ALA A 224 -8.97 16.91 -29.19
N TYR A 225 -7.68 17.03 -29.54
CA TYR A 225 -7.12 18.29 -30.05
C TYR A 225 -7.64 18.64 -31.44
N MET A 226 -7.82 17.65 -32.32
CA MET A 226 -8.47 17.86 -33.62
C MET A 226 -9.89 18.37 -33.44
N ALA A 227 -10.67 17.77 -32.54
CA ALA A 227 -12.04 18.19 -32.27
C ALA A 227 -12.15 19.63 -31.74
N LEU A 228 -11.14 20.10 -31.00
CA LEU A 228 -11.05 21.49 -30.52
C LEU A 228 -10.42 22.47 -31.53
N GLY A 229 -9.90 21.99 -32.66
CA GLY A 229 -9.17 22.81 -33.63
C GLY A 229 -7.77 23.24 -33.17
N ILE A 230 -7.20 22.59 -32.13
CA ILE A 230 -5.84 22.85 -31.64
C ILE A 230 -4.85 22.03 -32.48
N VAL A 231 -4.76 22.38 -33.76
CA VAL A 231 -4.08 21.59 -34.79
C VAL A 231 -2.61 21.30 -34.46
N ASN A 232 -1.87 22.29 -33.94
CA ASN A 232 -0.45 22.11 -33.61
C ASN A 232 -0.23 21.02 -32.56
N GLU A 233 -1.10 20.93 -31.54
CA GLU A 233 -0.98 19.90 -30.49
C GLU A 233 -1.44 18.53 -31.01
N ALA A 234 -2.44 18.47 -31.88
CA ALA A 234 -2.84 17.23 -32.55
C ALA A 234 -1.71 16.67 -33.43
N GLN A 235 -1.09 17.51 -34.27
CA GLN A 235 0.04 17.12 -35.11
C GLN A 235 1.23 16.64 -34.28
N THR A 236 1.47 17.28 -33.13
CA THR A 236 2.54 16.92 -32.21
C THR A 236 2.26 15.57 -31.53
N ALA A 237 1.05 15.34 -31.04
CA ALA A 237 0.67 14.07 -30.43
C ALA A 237 0.83 12.89 -31.40
N ALA A 238 0.38 13.04 -32.64
CA ALA A 238 0.57 12.02 -33.68
C ALA A 238 2.05 11.83 -34.07
N ALA A 239 2.85 12.90 -34.08
CA ALA A 239 4.28 12.82 -34.37
C ALA A 239 5.05 12.08 -33.27
N VAL A 240 4.76 12.38 -32.00
CA VAL A 240 5.33 11.66 -30.85
C VAL A 240 4.91 10.19 -30.88
N LEU A 241 3.63 9.90 -31.16
CA LEU A 241 3.14 8.54 -31.31
C LEU A 241 3.86 7.79 -32.44
N GLY A 242 3.98 8.40 -33.62
CA GLY A 242 4.64 7.77 -34.77
C GLY A 242 6.14 7.58 -34.59
N HIS A 243 6.81 8.49 -33.87
CA HIS A 243 8.24 8.38 -33.60
C HIS A 243 8.55 7.20 -32.66
N ASN A 244 7.76 7.02 -31.61
CA ASN A 244 8.01 6.01 -30.59
C ASN A 244 7.34 4.66 -30.90
N PHE A 245 6.19 4.67 -31.58
CA PHE A 245 5.36 3.49 -31.83
C PHE A 245 4.92 3.41 -33.31
N PRO A 246 5.85 3.41 -34.29
CA PRO A 246 5.52 3.53 -35.72
C PRO A 246 4.66 2.37 -36.27
N GLN A 247 4.67 1.21 -35.60
CA GLN A 247 3.90 0.03 -36.03
C GLN A 247 2.54 -0.10 -35.34
N SER A 248 2.26 0.77 -34.36
CA SER A 248 1.03 0.73 -33.58
C SER A 248 -0.20 0.96 -34.45
N GLN A 249 -1.29 0.25 -34.17
CA GLN A 249 -2.59 0.54 -34.77
C GLN A 249 -3.04 1.97 -34.43
N TRP A 250 -2.75 2.43 -33.21
CA TRP A 250 -3.08 3.78 -32.74
C TRP A 250 -2.40 4.87 -33.59
N TYR A 251 -1.17 4.62 -34.05
CA TYR A 251 -0.49 5.55 -34.95
C TYR A 251 -1.17 5.63 -36.32
N LYS A 252 -1.56 4.48 -36.88
CA LYS A 252 -2.26 4.42 -38.16
C LYS A 252 -3.58 5.21 -38.10
N ASP A 253 -4.32 5.06 -37.01
CA ASP A 253 -5.57 5.78 -36.79
C ASP A 253 -5.35 7.28 -36.61
N ALA A 254 -4.35 7.69 -35.82
CA ALA A 254 -3.98 9.10 -35.65
C ALA A 254 -3.54 9.75 -36.98
N TYR A 255 -2.75 9.04 -37.79
CA TYR A 255 -2.33 9.50 -39.11
C TYR A 255 -3.53 9.67 -40.04
N ALA A 256 -4.43 8.68 -40.11
CA ALA A 256 -5.63 8.75 -40.94
C ALA A 256 -6.54 9.91 -40.52
N LEU A 257 -6.69 10.14 -39.22
CA LEU A 257 -7.46 11.27 -38.70
C LEU A 257 -6.88 12.62 -39.15
N LEU A 258 -5.57 12.83 -38.99
CA LEU A 258 -4.92 14.06 -39.48
C LEU A 258 -5.06 14.23 -40.99
N ALA A 259 -4.84 13.15 -41.76
CA ALA A 259 -4.91 13.17 -43.21
C ALA A 259 -6.31 13.55 -43.70
N SER A 260 -7.37 13.12 -43.00
CA SER A 260 -8.75 13.52 -43.33
C SER A 260 -8.98 15.03 -43.25
N GLY A 261 -8.20 15.73 -42.43
CA GLY A 261 -8.16 17.20 -42.32
C GLY A 261 -7.13 17.88 -43.23
N GLY A 262 -6.46 17.16 -44.13
CA GLY A 262 -5.38 17.70 -44.97
C GLY A 262 -4.08 17.96 -44.20
N LEU A 263 -3.91 17.33 -43.04
CA LEU A 263 -2.76 17.51 -42.16
C LEU A 263 -1.88 16.24 -42.13
N ALA A 264 -0.63 16.41 -41.72
CA ALA A 264 0.29 15.31 -41.45
C ALA A 264 0.90 15.47 -40.05
N PRO A 265 1.39 14.38 -39.43
CA PRO A 265 2.14 14.47 -38.17
C PRO A 265 3.31 15.45 -38.31
N ARG A 266 3.41 16.38 -37.36
CA ARG A 266 4.48 17.39 -37.32
C ARG A 266 4.70 17.80 -35.87
N GLU A 267 5.88 17.50 -35.34
CA GLU A 267 6.24 17.86 -33.98
C GLU A 267 6.50 19.37 -33.85
N ASP A 268 5.79 20.03 -32.94
CA ASP A 268 6.18 21.33 -32.42
C ASP A 268 7.09 21.14 -31.19
N THR A 269 8.34 21.55 -31.28
CA THR A 269 9.30 21.44 -30.17
C THR A 269 8.92 22.30 -28.95
N GLY A 270 8.08 23.32 -29.13
CA GLY A 270 7.55 24.17 -28.08
C GLY A 270 6.37 23.58 -27.31
N SER A 271 5.72 22.54 -27.85
CA SER A 271 4.59 21.85 -27.22
C SER A 271 4.97 21.28 -25.86
N TRP A 272 3.99 21.26 -24.95
CA TRP A 272 4.14 20.60 -23.65
C TRP A 272 4.49 19.12 -23.80
N LEU A 273 3.95 18.45 -24.83
CA LEU A 273 4.11 17.01 -25.03
C LEU A 273 5.54 16.70 -25.47
N SER A 274 6.04 17.43 -26.46
CA SER A 274 7.43 17.32 -26.92
C SER A 274 8.42 17.55 -25.78
N LYS A 275 8.15 18.53 -24.91
CA LYS A 275 8.98 18.82 -23.73
C LYS A 275 8.97 17.65 -22.73
N ALA A 276 7.79 17.11 -22.42
CA ALA A 276 7.65 16.00 -21.48
C ALA A 276 8.36 14.72 -21.97
N TRP A 277 8.29 14.43 -23.27
CA TRP A 277 8.92 13.23 -23.84
C TRP A 277 10.43 13.38 -24.04
N LYS A 278 10.92 14.59 -24.29
CA LYS A 278 12.37 14.88 -24.33
C LYS A 278 13.05 14.75 -22.97
N SER A 279 12.32 14.98 -21.88
CA SER A 279 12.86 14.81 -20.53
C SER A 279 12.91 13.35 -20.06
N LEU A 280 12.36 12.40 -20.82
CA LEU A 280 12.39 11.00 -20.45
C LEU A 280 13.77 10.37 -20.66
N PRO A 281 14.26 9.53 -19.72
CA PRO A 281 15.45 8.74 -19.94
C PRO A 281 15.23 7.79 -21.13
N LYS A 282 16.13 7.81 -22.13
CA LYS A 282 16.02 7.02 -23.37
C LYS A 282 15.85 5.50 -23.18
N PHE A 283 16.14 4.98 -21.99
CA PHE A 283 16.05 3.55 -21.66
C PHE A 283 14.64 3.08 -21.27
N SER A 284 13.65 3.97 -21.08
CA SER A 284 12.33 3.59 -20.56
C SER A 284 11.29 3.17 -21.61
N LEU A 285 11.59 3.32 -22.91
CA LEU A 285 10.63 3.09 -24.01
C LEU A 285 10.84 1.76 -24.75
N GLY A 286 11.80 0.94 -24.30
CA GLY A 286 11.94 -0.43 -24.77
C GLY A 286 10.90 -1.33 -24.10
N GLY A 287 9.73 -1.46 -24.72
CA GLY A 287 8.75 -2.48 -24.35
C GLY A 287 9.35 -3.90 -24.49
N PRO A 288 8.84 -4.90 -23.74
CA PRO A 288 9.24 -6.27 -23.93
C PRO A 288 8.85 -6.73 -25.34
N GLY A 289 9.82 -7.33 -26.05
CA GLY A 289 9.52 -8.18 -27.20
C GLY A 289 8.79 -9.45 -26.79
#